data_AF-A0AAI9X0I8-F1
#
_entry.id   AF-A0AAI9X0I8-F1
#
_cell.length_a   1.000
_cell.length_b   1.000
_cell.length_c   1.000
_cell.angle_alpha   90.00
_cell.angle_beta   90.00
_cell.angle_gamma   90.00
#
_symmetry.space_group_name_H-M   'P 1'
#
loop_
_entity.id
_entity.type
_entity.pdbx_description
1 polymer ?
#
loop_
_entity_poly.entity_id
_entity_poly.type
_entity_poly.pdbx_seq_one_letter_code
_entity_poly.pdbx_strand_id
1 'polypeptide(L)'
;MASSSQEQLTTYKAVSVITFLLSIYGGLNYVGVPEGDLAHTPYSGSNLLLFIYWGIMYVWQLIYIIQAFFSLDEYRSSVIQLVGWHFPVFNVLAYIWFEFFTRGHYFLSELTLIINFINTLILYFGHKTFAVKPLTNWLLIHVPLVALTMSWLLYAIFWNGAIWLHIHKTWGRIVANIFIWNFLLVPGFFLLLFNDWATGLSFSFLMFALGFGQLGTKVFALQWIFAFVIAGILLLWSFIAMIVGAPKQIIDVEQAPLLVVEEERTTTS
;
A
#
# COMPACT_ATOMS: atom_id res chain seq x y z
N MET A 1 32.83 7.33 -11.80
CA MET A 1 31.79 7.17 -10.76
C MET A 1 30.56 8.04 -10.99
N ALA A 2 30.68 9.29 -11.46
CA ALA A 2 29.51 10.13 -11.75
C ALA A 2 28.66 9.67 -12.97
N SER A 3 29.26 8.99 -13.96
CA SER A 3 28.53 8.48 -15.13
C SER A 3 27.58 7.31 -14.78
N SER A 4 27.96 6.44 -13.85
CA SER A 4 27.15 5.28 -13.46
C SER A 4 25.91 5.65 -12.65
N SER A 5 25.96 6.69 -11.82
CA SER A 5 24.80 7.15 -11.05
C SER A 5 23.75 7.85 -11.92
N GLN A 6 24.19 8.62 -12.93
CA GLN A 6 23.30 9.28 -13.86
C GLN A 6 22.61 8.30 -14.82
N GLU A 7 23.32 7.27 -15.27
CA GLU A 7 22.75 6.17 -16.04
C GLU A 7 21.72 5.40 -15.22
N GLN A 8 22.04 5.02 -13.97
CA GLN A 8 21.10 4.36 -13.05
C GLN A 8 19.83 5.17 -12.82
N LEU A 9 19.94 6.48 -12.61
CA LEU A 9 18.79 7.36 -12.43
C LEU A 9 17.93 7.43 -13.70
N THR A 10 18.55 7.45 -14.88
CA THR A 10 17.85 7.46 -16.16
C THR A 10 17.10 6.14 -16.39
N THR A 11 17.75 5.02 -16.11
CA THR A 11 17.11 3.69 -16.15
C THR A 11 15.93 3.62 -15.20
N TYR A 12 16.11 4.06 -13.95
CA TYR A 12 15.06 4.09 -12.94
C TYR A 12 13.84 4.90 -13.41
N LYS A 13 14.06 6.09 -13.98
CA LYS A 13 12.99 6.94 -14.54
C LYS A 13 12.19 6.23 -15.62
N ALA A 14 12.88 5.64 -16.61
CA ALA A 14 12.25 4.93 -17.71
C ALA A 14 11.47 3.69 -17.20
N VAL A 15 12.09 2.88 -16.36
CA VAL A 15 11.48 1.67 -15.79
C VAL A 15 10.26 2.01 -14.92
N SER A 16 10.31 3.09 -14.13
CA SER A 16 9.17 3.54 -13.32
C SER A 16 7.97 3.91 -14.18
N VAL A 17 8.17 4.65 -15.28
CA VAL A 17 7.09 5.01 -16.21
C VAL A 17 6.51 3.76 -16.88
N ILE A 18 7.36 2.87 -17.40
CA ILE A 18 6.93 1.66 -18.10
C ILE A 18 6.12 0.75 -17.18
N THR A 19 6.63 0.48 -15.98
CA THR A 19 5.97 -0.42 -15.02
C THR A 19 4.66 0.18 -14.49
N PHE A 20 4.61 1.49 -14.26
CA PHE A 20 3.37 2.19 -13.90
C PHE A 20 2.28 2.05 -14.98
N LEU A 21 2.63 2.28 -16.26
CA LEU A 21 1.68 2.09 -17.35
C LEU A 21 1.26 0.62 -17.50
N LEU A 22 2.17 -0.32 -17.28
CA LEU A 22 1.89 -1.76 -17.30
C LEU A 22 0.88 -2.17 -16.19
N SER A 23 1.05 -1.62 -14.99
CA SER A 23 0.13 -1.80 -13.85
C SER A 23 -1.28 -1.27 -14.16
N ILE A 24 -1.38 -0.06 -14.72
CA ILE A 24 -2.66 0.52 -15.17
C ILE A 24 -3.31 -0.37 -16.24
N TYR A 25 -2.53 -0.81 -17.22
CA TYR A 25 -3.03 -1.69 -18.29
C TYR A 25 -3.62 -2.98 -17.73
N GLY A 26 -2.91 -3.65 -16.80
CA GLY A 26 -3.42 -4.83 -16.09
C GLY A 26 -4.72 -4.54 -15.33
N GLY A 27 -4.79 -3.40 -14.63
CA GLY A 27 -5.98 -2.99 -13.90
C GLY A 27 -7.20 -2.72 -14.79
N LEU A 28 -7.01 -2.10 -15.95
CA LEU A 28 -8.10 -1.87 -16.91
C LEU A 28 -8.63 -3.18 -17.51
N ASN A 29 -7.73 -4.14 -17.81
CA ASN A 29 -8.14 -5.47 -18.25
C ASN A 29 -8.94 -6.22 -17.17
N TYR A 30 -8.55 -6.05 -15.90
CA TYR A 30 -9.27 -6.63 -14.76
C TYR A 30 -10.70 -6.09 -14.60
N VAL A 31 -10.91 -4.79 -14.78
CA VAL A 31 -12.26 -4.17 -14.72
C VAL A 31 -13.24 -4.80 -15.73
N GLY A 32 -12.73 -5.36 -16.83
CA GLY A 32 -13.53 -6.03 -17.85
C GLY A 32 -13.93 -7.48 -17.54
N VAL A 33 -13.48 -8.06 -16.43
CA VAL A 33 -13.81 -9.46 -16.09
C VAL A 33 -15.22 -9.54 -15.49
N PRO A 34 -16.14 -10.36 -16.05
CA PRO A 34 -17.45 -10.58 -15.47
C PRO A 34 -17.30 -11.19 -14.07
N GLU A 35 -17.67 -10.41 -13.07
CA GLU A 35 -17.42 -10.71 -11.66
C GLU A 35 -18.24 -11.90 -11.13
N GLY A 36 -19.35 -12.28 -11.80
CA GLY A 36 -20.11 -13.52 -11.57
C GLY A 36 -20.28 -13.90 -10.09
N ASP A 37 -20.15 -15.18 -9.77
CA ASP A 37 -20.13 -15.68 -8.39
C ASP A 37 -18.79 -15.40 -7.65
N LEU A 38 -17.73 -15.01 -8.39
CA LEU A 38 -16.41 -14.70 -7.85
C LEU A 38 -16.43 -13.40 -7.03
N ALA A 39 -17.37 -12.50 -7.31
CA ALA A 39 -17.56 -11.25 -6.58
C ALA A 39 -18.33 -11.39 -5.26
N HIS A 40 -18.77 -12.58 -4.87
CA HIS A 40 -19.59 -12.75 -3.66
C HIS A 40 -18.83 -13.41 -2.50
N THR A 41 -17.73 -12.77 -2.09
CA THR A 41 -17.03 -13.13 -0.86
C THR A 41 -17.40 -12.20 0.31
N PRO A 42 -17.11 -12.60 1.57
CA PRO A 42 -17.22 -11.71 2.73
C PRO A 42 -16.28 -10.48 2.66
N TYR A 43 -15.28 -10.48 1.79
CA TYR A 43 -14.35 -9.35 1.66
C TYR A 43 -14.61 -8.53 0.40
N SER A 44 -15.71 -8.79 -0.31
CA SER A 44 -16.07 -8.01 -1.49
C SER A 44 -16.57 -6.62 -1.08
N GLY A 45 -15.93 -5.58 -1.61
CA GLY A 45 -16.28 -4.18 -1.38
C GLY A 45 -17.07 -3.57 -2.52
N SER A 46 -17.44 -2.31 -2.36
CA SER A 46 -18.12 -1.53 -3.38
C SER A 46 -17.18 -1.26 -4.56
N ASN A 47 -17.53 -1.74 -5.75
CA ASN A 47 -16.75 -1.55 -6.98
C ASN A 47 -16.48 -0.06 -7.27
N LEU A 48 -17.46 0.81 -7.02
CA LEU A 48 -17.29 2.26 -7.19
C LEU A 48 -16.23 2.83 -6.24
N LEU A 49 -16.29 2.46 -4.95
CA LEU A 49 -15.32 2.95 -3.97
C LEU A 49 -13.92 2.38 -4.21
N LEU A 50 -13.82 1.10 -4.58
CA LEU A 50 -12.54 0.49 -4.96
C LEU A 50 -11.96 1.14 -6.22
N PHE A 51 -12.79 1.48 -7.21
CA PHE A 51 -12.36 2.24 -8.39
C PHE A 51 -11.80 3.62 -8.01
N ILE A 52 -12.49 4.34 -7.12
CA ILE A 52 -12.00 5.63 -6.58
C ILE A 52 -10.65 5.45 -5.88
N TYR A 53 -10.51 4.41 -5.05
CA TYR A 53 -9.27 4.11 -4.34
C TYR A 53 -8.09 3.92 -5.30
N TRP A 54 -8.26 3.08 -6.33
CA TRP A 54 -7.24 2.86 -7.35
C TRP A 54 -6.91 4.14 -8.13
N GLY A 55 -7.92 4.94 -8.47
CA GLY A 55 -7.72 6.24 -9.10
C GLY A 55 -6.85 7.18 -8.25
N ILE A 56 -7.16 7.29 -6.96
CA ILE A 56 -6.37 8.08 -6.00
C ILE A 56 -4.94 7.55 -5.92
N MET A 57 -4.75 6.23 -5.78
CA MET A 57 -3.43 5.62 -5.72
C MET A 57 -2.61 5.91 -6.99
N TYR A 58 -3.18 5.74 -8.18
CA TYR A 58 -2.47 6.01 -9.42
C TYR A 58 -2.14 7.50 -9.59
N VAL A 59 -3.01 8.41 -9.17
CA VAL A 59 -2.70 9.86 -9.17
C VAL A 59 -1.51 10.15 -8.25
N TRP A 60 -1.51 9.61 -7.02
CA TRP A 60 -0.39 9.77 -6.10
C TRP A 60 0.92 9.16 -6.63
N GLN A 61 0.84 8.00 -7.28
CA GLN A 61 1.99 7.36 -7.90
C GLN A 61 2.51 8.14 -9.12
N LEU A 62 1.63 8.77 -9.90
CA LEU A 62 2.03 9.68 -10.97
C LEU A 62 2.79 10.89 -10.43
N ILE A 63 2.30 11.49 -9.33
CA ILE A 63 3.00 12.58 -8.64
C ILE A 63 4.38 12.10 -8.16
N TYR A 64 4.46 10.89 -7.61
CA TYR A 64 5.72 10.25 -7.20
C TYR A 64 6.71 10.06 -8.36
N ILE A 65 6.22 9.71 -9.55
CA ILE A 65 7.08 9.59 -10.73
C ILE A 65 7.57 10.97 -11.17
N ILE A 66 6.68 11.96 -11.26
CA ILE A 66 6.99 13.32 -11.70
C ILE A 66 8.15 13.92 -10.87
N GLN A 67 8.11 13.78 -9.55
CA GLN A 67 9.18 14.29 -8.68
C GLN A 67 10.54 13.61 -8.90
N ALA A 68 10.60 12.40 -9.46
CA ALA A 68 11.87 11.80 -9.84
C ALA A 68 12.50 12.52 -11.05
N PHE A 69 11.67 13.09 -11.95
CA PHE A 69 12.12 13.85 -13.12
C PHE A 69 12.56 15.26 -12.77
N PHE A 70 11.82 15.92 -11.89
CA PHE A 70 12.11 17.27 -11.44
C PHE A 70 12.86 17.20 -10.11
N SER A 71 14.20 17.25 -10.17
CA SER A 71 15.08 17.26 -8.99
C SER A 71 14.88 18.54 -8.17
N LEU A 72 13.83 18.57 -7.35
CA LEU A 72 13.41 19.75 -6.59
C LEU A 72 14.13 19.89 -5.24
N ASP A 73 14.73 18.80 -4.74
CA ASP A 73 15.38 18.71 -3.42
C ASP A 73 16.43 17.58 -3.43
N GLU A 74 17.67 17.86 -3.03
CA GLU A 74 18.76 16.88 -2.94
C GLU A 74 18.44 15.75 -1.95
N TYR A 75 17.87 16.10 -0.79
CA TYR A 75 17.48 15.11 0.21
C TYR A 75 16.39 14.19 -0.33
N ARG A 76 15.38 14.74 -1.00
CA ARG A 76 14.34 13.92 -1.64
C ARG A 76 14.93 12.98 -2.69
N SER A 77 15.88 13.49 -3.48
CA SER A 77 16.53 12.71 -4.54
C SER A 77 17.35 11.53 -3.98
N SER A 78 18.05 11.72 -2.86
CA SER A 78 18.80 10.64 -2.20
C SER A 78 17.86 9.57 -1.62
N VAL A 79 16.74 9.98 -1.01
CA VAL A 79 15.72 9.03 -0.53
C VAL A 79 15.13 8.22 -1.70
N ILE A 80 14.78 8.87 -2.82
CA ILE A 80 14.25 8.18 -4.01
C ILE A 80 15.27 7.17 -4.57
N GLN A 81 16.57 7.49 -4.58
CA GLN A 81 17.59 6.54 -5.04
C GLN A 81 17.70 5.31 -4.15
N LEU A 82 17.49 5.48 -2.83
CA LEU A 82 17.52 4.38 -1.87
C LEU A 82 16.29 3.47 -1.98
N VAL A 83 15.10 4.04 -2.09
CA VAL A 83 13.84 3.28 -1.96
C VAL A 83 13.09 3.07 -3.27
N GLY A 84 13.49 3.76 -4.33
CA GLY A 84 12.71 3.87 -5.55
C GLY A 84 12.47 2.55 -6.25
N TRP A 85 13.41 1.60 -6.18
CA TRP A 85 13.27 0.31 -6.87
C TRP A 85 12.11 -0.56 -6.36
N HIS A 86 11.58 -0.30 -5.16
CA HIS A 86 10.36 -0.93 -4.69
C HIS A 86 9.12 -0.55 -5.51
N PHE A 87 9.12 0.62 -6.15
CA PHE A 87 8.01 1.11 -6.97
C PHE A 87 7.84 0.32 -8.27
N PRO A 88 8.87 0.14 -9.13
CA PRO A 88 8.75 -0.74 -10.28
C PRO A 88 8.41 -2.18 -9.90
N VAL A 89 9.00 -2.71 -8.83
CA VAL A 89 8.69 -4.07 -8.34
C VAL A 89 7.22 -4.19 -7.97
N PHE A 90 6.68 -3.21 -7.23
CA PHE A 90 5.26 -3.19 -6.88
C PHE A 90 4.36 -3.22 -8.13
N ASN A 91 4.66 -2.39 -9.12
CA ASN A 91 3.84 -2.27 -10.32
C ASN A 91 3.91 -3.52 -11.22
N VAL A 92 5.08 -4.14 -11.35
CA VAL A 92 5.22 -5.41 -12.08
C VAL A 92 4.46 -6.52 -11.38
N LEU A 93 4.58 -6.63 -10.06
CA LEU A 93 3.83 -7.63 -9.29
C LEU A 93 2.32 -7.36 -9.31
N ALA A 94 1.88 -6.11 -9.31
CA ALA A 94 0.48 -5.76 -9.51
C ALA A 94 -0.02 -6.21 -10.89
N TYR A 95 0.75 -5.97 -11.96
CA TYR A 95 0.43 -6.47 -13.29
C TYR A 95 0.33 -8.00 -13.35
N ILE A 96 1.33 -8.71 -12.82
CA ILE A 96 1.34 -10.19 -12.76
C ILE A 96 0.13 -10.70 -11.96
N TRP A 97 -0.21 -10.02 -10.87
CA TRP A 97 -1.39 -10.34 -10.07
C TRP A 97 -2.67 -10.24 -10.90
N PHE A 98 -2.87 -9.14 -11.64
CA PHE A 98 -4.01 -9.00 -12.55
C PHE A 98 -4.06 -10.12 -13.59
N GLU A 99 -2.95 -10.45 -14.24
CA GLU A 99 -2.86 -11.54 -15.23
C GLU A 99 -3.24 -12.91 -14.65
N PHE A 100 -2.73 -13.26 -13.45
CA PHE A 100 -3.11 -14.51 -12.81
C PHE A 100 -4.57 -14.52 -12.37
N PHE A 101 -5.05 -13.41 -11.81
CA PHE A 101 -6.42 -13.31 -11.31
C PHE A 101 -7.44 -13.45 -12.45
N THR A 102 -7.27 -12.67 -13.52
CA THR A 102 -8.19 -12.65 -14.67
C THR A 102 -8.23 -13.99 -15.42
N ARG A 103 -7.17 -14.80 -15.35
CA ARG A 103 -7.09 -16.15 -15.91
C ARG A 103 -7.57 -17.26 -14.96
N GLY A 104 -8.01 -16.91 -13.76
CA GLY A 104 -8.50 -17.87 -12.76
C GLY A 104 -7.43 -18.62 -11.97
N HIS A 105 -6.16 -18.19 -12.03
CA HIS A 105 -5.07 -18.76 -11.25
C HIS A 105 -5.00 -18.15 -9.84
N TYR A 106 -6.06 -18.28 -9.05
CA TYR A 106 -6.22 -17.57 -7.77
C TYR A 106 -5.14 -17.88 -6.73
N PHE A 107 -4.58 -19.09 -6.72
CA PHE A 107 -3.45 -19.43 -5.86
C PHE A 107 -2.16 -18.68 -6.23
N LEU A 108 -1.82 -18.61 -7.52
CA LEU A 108 -0.64 -17.87 -7.99
C LEU A 108 -0.84 -16.36 -7.83
N SER A 109 -2.07 -15.90 -8.03
CA SER A 109 -2.50 -14.55 -7.74
C SER A 109 -2.27 -14.21 -6.25
N GLU A 110 -2.66 -15.10 -5.34
CA GLU A 110 -2.46 -14.93 -3.90
C GLU A 110 -0.98 -14.85 -3.53
N LEU A 111 -0.16 -15.77 -4.06
CA LEU A 111 1.27 -15.77 -3.83
C LEU A 111 1.93 -14.46 -4.32
N THR A 112 1.47 -13.94 -5.46
CA THR A 112 1.97 -12.67 -6.01
C THR A 112 1.63 -11.50 -5.09
N LEU A 113 0.41 -11.45 -4.53
CA LEU A 113 0.03 -10.42 -3.55
C LEU A 113 0.89 -10.49 -2.29
N ILE A 114 1.13 -11.70 -1.76
CA ILE A 114 1.98 -11.90 -0.57
C ILE A 114 3.40 -11.43 -0.83
N ILE A 115 4.00 -11.79 -1.97
CA ILE A 115 5.34 -11.34 -2.35
C ILE A 115 5.38 -9.81 -2.45
N ASN A 116 4.35 -9.20 -3.05
CA ASN A 116 4.28 -7.75 -3.17
C ASN A 116 4.08 -7.07 -1.80
N PHE A 117 3.31 -7.68 -0.90
CA PHE A 117 3.14 -7.20 0.46
C PHE A 117 4.47 -7.23 1.22
N ILE A 118 5.27 -8.29 1.08
CA ILE A 118 6.62 -8.35 1.64
C ILE A 118 7.52 -7.23 1.08
N ASN A 119 7.46 -6.98 -0.22
CA ASN A 119 8.17 -5.85 -0.84
C ASN A 119 7.81 -4.51 -0.18
N THR A 120 6.52 -4.27 0.10
CA THR A 120 6.06 -3.07 0.81
C THR A 120 6.43 -3.06 2.29
N LEU A 121 6.44 -4.22 2.97
CA LEU A 121 6.89 -4.32 4.37
C LEU A 121 8.40 -4.04 4.52
N ILE A 122 9.23 -4.51 3.57
CA ILE A 122 10.66 -4.17 3.51
C ILE A 122 10.82 -2.65 3.36
N LEU A 123 10.02 -2.04 2.48
CA LEU A 123 9.99 -0.59 2.32
C LEU A 123 9.54 0.15 3.59
N TYR A 124 8.58 -0.40 4.33
CA TYR A 124 8.11 0.19 5.59
C TYR A 124 9.17 0.10 6.69
N PHE A 125 9.61 -1.11 7.03
CA PHE A 125 10.46 -1.37 8.19
C PHE A 125 11.96 -1.27 7.88
N GLY A 126 12.40 -1.80 6.75
CA GLY A 126 13.81 -1.81 6.36
C GLY A 126 14.32 -0.44 5.97
N HIS A 127 13.51 0.31 5.22
CA HIS A 127 13.86 1.68 4.80
C HIS A 127 13.22 2.77 5.66
N LYS A 128 12.50 2.40 6.73
CA LYS A 128 11.87 3.32 7.70
C LYS A 128 11.11 4.47 7.02
N THR A 129 10.35 4.19 5.96
CA THR A 129 9.70 5.26 5.16
C THR A 129 8.68 6.07 5.96
N PHE A 130 8.13 5.51 7.04
CA PHE A 130 7.29 6.22 8.01
C PHE A 130 8.01 7.38 8.70
N ALA A 131 9.35 7.36 8.75
CA ALA A 131 10.19 8.37 9.37
C ALA A 131 10.71 9.43 8.40
N VAL A 132 10.37 9.38 7.10
CA VAL A 132 10.80 10.38 6.12
C VAL A 132 10.36 11.77 6.57
N LYS A 133 11.26 12.74 6.51
CA LYS A 133 11.02 14.16 6.80
C LYS A 133 11.41 15.02 5.60
N PRO A 134 10.94 16.27 5.49
CA PRO A 134 9.77 16.83 6.18
C PRO A 134 8.46 16.15 5.77
N LEU A 135 7.34 16.58 6.36
CA LEU A 135 6.00 16.01 6.09
C LEU A 135 5.66 15.99 4.59
N THR A 136 6.11 16.97 3.81
CA THR A 136 5.91 17.00 2.36
C THR A 136 6.59 15.83 1.65
N ASN A 137 7.84 15.52 2.01
CA ASN A 137 8.56 14.36 1.45
C ASN A 137 7.93 13.06 1.91
N TRP A 138 7.46 13.00 3.16
CA TRP A 138 6.69 11.86 3.66
C TRP A 138 5.41 11.65 2.84
N LEU A 139 4.61 12.70 2.63
CA LEU A 139 3.40 12.60 1.80
C LEU A 139 3.71 12.15 0.37
N LEU A 140 4.74 12.71 -0.24
CA LEU A 140 5.05 12.44 -1.65
C LEU A 140 5.78 11.12 -1.89
N ILE A 141 6.36 10.49 -0.86
CA ILE A 141 7.10 9.22 -0.97
C ILE A 141 6.34 8.10 -0.25
N HIS A 142 6.07 8.26 1.04
CA HIS A 142 5.49 7.21 1.87
C HIS A 142 4.05 6.88 1.48
N VAL A 143 3.21 7.88 1.21
CA VAL A 143 1.79 7.66 0.85
C VAL A 143 1.63 6.83 -0.43
N PRO A 144 2.22 7.23 -1.59
CA PRO A 144 2.07 6.48 -2.84
C PRO A 144 2.76 5.12 -2.86
N LEU A 145 3.87 4.97 -2.11
CA LEU A 145 4.67 3.75 -2.17
C LEU A 145 4.31 2.74 -1.09
N VAL A 146 3.74 3.18 0.02
CA VAL A 146 3.49 2.34 1.19
C VAL A 146 2.06 2.43 1.68
N ALA A 147 1.58 3.61 2.10
CA ALA A 147 0.27 3.67 2.77
C ALA A 147 -0.86 3.12 1.87
N LEU A 148 -0.95 3.60 0.63
CA LEU A 148 -1.97 3.17 -0.33
C LEU A 148 -1.71 1.76 -0.89
N THR A 149 -0.45 1.41 -1.14
CA THR A 149 -0.11 0.09 -1.70
C THR A 149 -0.28 -1.02 -0.67
N MET A 150 0.22 -0.83 0.55
CA MET A 150 0.13 -1.80 1.65
C MET A 150 -1.31 -2.08 2.04
N SER A 151 -2.12 -1.02 2.12
CA SER A 151 -3.54 -1.16 2.47
C SER A 151 -4.28 -1.98 1.43
N TRP A 152 -4.05 -1.69 0.15
CA TRP A 152 -4.60 -2.47 -0.95
C TRP A 152 -4.14 -3.92 -0.91
N LEU A 153 -2.84 -4.17 -0.73
CA LEU A 153 -2.27 -5.50 -0.75
C LEU A 153 -2.83 -6.38 0.38
N LEU A 154 -2.93 -5.87 1.61
CA LEU A 154 -3.55 -6.62 2.69
C LEU A 154 -5.03 -6.90 2.41
N TYR A 155 -5.76 -5.89 1.92
CA TYR A 155 -7.15 -6.07 1.52
C TYR A 155 -7.31 -7.15 0.44
N ALA A 156 -6.50 -7.09 -0.61
CA ALA A 156 -6.51 -8.00 -1.73
C ALA A 156 -6.13 -9.42 -1.31
N ILE A 157 -5.21 -9.61 -0.36
CA ILE A 157 -4.85 -10.93 0.19
C ILE A 157 -6.09 -11.60 0.81
N PHE A 158 -6.83 -10.89 1.67
CA PHE A 158 -8.06 -11.48 2.24
C PHE A 158 -9.15 -11.71 1.20
N TRP A 159 -9.28 -10.80 0.23
CA TRP A 159 -10.30 -10.91 -0.81
C TRP A 159 -10.00 -12.04 -1.81
N ASN A 160 -8.82 -12.05 -2.41
CA ASN A 160 -8.40 -13.10 -3.34
C ASN A 160 -8.25 -14.46 -2.62
N GLY A 161 -7.74 -14.49 -1.40
CA GLY A 161 -7.72 -15.70 -0.57
C GLY A 161 -9.12 -16.27 -0.31
N ALA A 162 -10.13 -15.41 -0.09
CA ALA A 162 -11.51 -15.87 0.03
C ALA A 162 -12.09 -16.42 -1.28
N ILE A 163 -11.67 -15.90 -2.43
CA ILE A 163 -12.03 -16.45 -3.75
C ILE A 163 -11.37 -17.81 -3.95
N TRP A 164 -10.06 -17.90 -3.74
CA TRP A 164 -9.27 -19.13 -3.89
C TRP A 164 -9.80 -20.26 -3.00
N LEU A 165 -10.11 -19.96 -1.73
CA LEU A 165 -10.60 -20.93 -0.76
C LEU A 165 -12.12 -21.15 -0.83
N HIS A 166 -12.80 -20.55 -1.82
CA HIS A 166 -14.24 -20.67 -2.00
C HIS A 166 -15.05 -20.32 -0.73
N ILE A 167 -14.63 -19.25 -0.04
CA ILE A 167 -15.27 -18.75 1.19
C ILE A 167 -16.54 -17.98 0.82
N HIS A 168 -17.64 -18.68 0.59
CA HIS A 168 -18.96 -18.09 0.33
C HIS A 168 -20.10 -18.69 1.18
N LYS A 169 -19.86 -19.83 1.83
CA LYS A 169 -20.82 -20.56 2.68
C LYS A 169 -20.72 -20.18 4.17
N THR A 170 -21.66 -20.66 4.98
CA THR A 170 -21.85 -20.31 6.40
C THR A 170 -20.56 -20.39 7.24
N TRP A 171 -19.81 -21.49 7.17
CA TRP A 171 -18.57 -21.65 7.94
C TRP A 171 -17.47 -20.66 7.51
N GLY A 172 -17.30 -20.46 6.20
CA GLY A 172 -16.37 -19.47 5.69
C GLY A 172 -16.72 -18.04 6.15
N ARG A 173 -18.02 -17.71 6.26
CA ARG A 173 -18.47 -16.42 6.79
C ARG A 173 -18.18 -16.24 8.28
N ILE A 174 -18.31 -17.30 9.09
CA ILE A 174 -17.94 -17.25 10.52
C ILE A 174 -16.45 -16.95 10.66
N VAL A 175 -15.62 -17.67 9.91
CA VAL A 175 -14.17 -17.43 9.87
C VAL A 175 -13.87 -16.00 9.41
N ALA A 176 -14.50 -15.53 8.34
CA ALA A 176 -14.29 -14.18 7.83
C ALA A 176 -14.65 -13.08 8.84
N ASN A 177 -15.73 -13.26 9.62
CA ASN A 177 -16.14 -12.35 10.68
C ASN A 177 -15.11 -12.25 11.83
N ILE A 178 -14.29 -13.28 12.05
CA ILE A 178 -13.19 -13.24 13.02
C ILE A 178 -11.99 -12.53 12.39
N PHE A 179 -11.62 -12.94 11.17
CA PHE A 179 -10.43 -12.45 10.49
C PHE A 179 -10.54 -11.00 10.00
N ILE A 180 -11.75 -10.45 9.83
CA ILE A 180 -11.93 -9.03 9.47
C ILE A 180 -11.28 -8.07 10.48
N TRP A 181 -11.17 -8.46 11.76
CA TRP A 181 -10.53 -7.62 12.78
C TRP A 181 -9.03 -7.42 12.56
N ASN A 182 -8.38 -8.20 11.69
CA ASN A 182 -7.01 -7.90 11.25
C ASN A 182 -6.92 -6.55 10.54
N PHE A 183 -8.00 -6.11 9.90
CA PHE A 183 -8.08 -4.76 9.34
C PHE A 183 -8.23 -3.65 10.39
N LEU A 184 -8.36 -3.98 11.67
CA LEU A 184 -8.18 -3.03 12.77
C LEU A 184 -6.79 -3.19 13.39
N LEU A 185 -6.40 -4.43 13.69
CA LEU A 185 -5.18 -4.72 14.45
C LEU A 185 -3.92 -4.32 13.67
N VAL A 186 -3.83 -4.67 12.39
CA VAL A 186 -2.64 -4.41 11.55
C VAL A 186 -2.46 -2.91 11.29
N PRO A 187 -3.43 -2.17 10.72
CA PRO A 187 -3.29 -0.71 10.60
C PRO A 187 -3.22 0.01 11.94
N GLY A 188 -3.93 -0.48 12.97
CA GLY A 188 -3.85 0.06 14.32
C GLY A 188 -2.42 0.00 14.88
N PHE A 189 -1.68 -1.10 14.62
CA PHE A 189 -0.27 -1.21 14.98
C PHE A 189 0.58 -0.12 14.29
N PHE A 190 0.44 0.05 12.97
CA PHE A 190 1.20 1.07 12.23
C PHE A 190 0.87 2.49 12.69
N LEU A 191 -0.42 2.76 12.86
CA LEU A 191 -0.92 4.07 13.26
C LEU A 191 -0.52 4.41 14.69
N LEU A 192 -0.75 3.52 15.66
CA LEU A 192 -0.57 3.84 17.08
C LEU A 192 0.91 3.86 17.49
N LEU A 193 1.75 3.00 16.89
CA LEU A 193 3.17 2.93 17.26
C LEU A 193 4.05 3.87 16.45
N PHE A 194 3.74 4.11 15.17
CA PHE A 194 4.58 4.93 14.30
C PHE A 194 3.93 6.25 13.91
N ASN A 195 2.74 6.56 14.45
CA ASN A 195 1.94 7.74 14.10
C ASN A 195 1.65 7.84 12.59
N ASP A 196 1.54 6.68 11.92
CA ASP A 196 1.26 6.61 10.50
C ASP A 196 -0.24 6.69 10.22
N TRP A 197 -0.71 7.94 10.25
CA TRP A 197 -2.10 8.27 9.98
C TRP A 197 -2.49 8.05 8.50
N ALA A 198 -1.55 8.07 7.56
CA ALA A 198 -1.87 7.86 6.14
C ALA A 198 -2.26 6.40 5.89
N THR A 199 -1.51 5.45 6.48
CA THR A 199 -1.88 4.03 6.45
C THR A 199 -3.24 3.82 7.11
N GLY A 200 -3.50 4.43 8.28
CA GLY A 200 -4.80 4.33 8.94
C GLY A 200 -5.97 4.86 8.11
N LEU A 201 -5.84 6.04 7.49
CA LEU A 201 -6.87 6.59 6.59
C LEU A 201 -7.12 5.71 5.37
N SER A 202 -6.05 5.16 4.81
CA SER A 202 -6.11 4.28 3.64
C SER A 202 -6.87 2.99 3.94
N PHE A 203 -6.55 2.32 5.06
CA PHE A 203 -7.30 1.16 5.53
C PHE A 203 -8.75 1.49 5.94
N SER A 204 -8.96 2.65 6.57
CA SER A 204 -10.31 3.13 6.88
C SER A 204 -11.17 3.24 5.63
N PHE A 205 -10.63 3.78 4.54
CA PHE A 205 -11.35 3.89 3.27
C PHE A 205 -11.69 2.51 2.69
N LEU A 206 -10.76 1.56 2.70
CA LEU A 206 -11.03 0.20 2.20
C LEU A 206 -12.06 -0.55 3.05
N MET A 207 -12.05 -0.38 4.37
CA MET A 207 -13.08 -0.96 5.24
C MET A 207 -14.45 -0.30 5.04
N PHE A 208 -14.47 1.01 4.77
CA PHE A 208 -15.69 1.68 4.35
C PHE A 208 -16.22 1.11 3.02
N ALA A 209 -15.34 0.90 2.04
CA ALA A 209 -15.68 0.27 0.76
C ALA A 209 -16.22 -1.15 0.95
N LEU A 210 -15.59 -1.97 1.82
CA LEU A 210 -16.06 -3.30 2.20
C LEU A 210 -17.46 -3.23 2.81
N GLY A 211 -17.66 -2.36 3.80
CA GLY A 211 -18.94 -2.17 4.47
C GLY A 211 -20.07 -1.88 3.49
N PHE A 212 -19.86 -0.93 2.57
CA PHE A 212 -20.82 -0.62 1.50
C PHE A 212 -21.07 -1.79 0.56
N GLY A 213 -20.03 -2.53 0.16
CA GLY A 213 -20.18 -3.71 -0.71
C GLY A 213 -21.02 -4.81 -0.07
N GLN A 214 -20.92 -4.98 1.25
CA GLN A 214 -21.61 -6.04 1.97
C GLN A 214 -23.07 -5.70 2.36
N LEU A 215 -23.52 -4.44 2.26
CA LEU A 215 -24.90 -4.03 2.58
C LEU A 215 -25.97 -4.80 1.78
N GLY A 216 -25.63 -5.23 0.56
CA GLY A 216 -26.54 -6.01 -0.30
C GLY A 216 -26.66 -7.49 0.08
N THR A 217 -25.86 -8.00 1.01
CA THR A 217 -25.79 -9.43 1.32
C THR A 217 -26.73 -9.82 2.48
N LYS A 218 -27.72 -10.68 2.22
CA LYS A 218 -28.86 -10.92 3.13
C LYS A 218 -28.73 -12.10 4.11
N VAL A 219 -27.56 -12.72 4.24
CA VAL A 219 -27.41 -13.94 5.07
C VAL A 219 -26.30 -13.75 6.11
N PHE A 220 -26.70 -13.61 7.39
CA PHE A 220 -25.81 -13.56 8.58
C PHE A 220 -24.56 -12.68 8.42
N ALA A 221 -24.70 -11.55 7.74
CA ALA A 221 -23.57 -10.69 7.37
C ALA A 221 -23.30 -9.65 8.45
N LEU A 222 -22.65 -10.04 9.56
CA LEU A 222 -22.09 -9.06 10.53
C LEU A 222 -20.92 -8.27 9.93
N GLN A 223 -20.37 -8.78 8.83
CA GLN A 223 -19.23 -8.24 8.11
C GLN A 223 -19.36 -6.74 7.80
N TRP A 224 -20.54 -6.25 7.37
CA TRP A 224 -20.71 -4.82 7.06
C TRP A 224 -20.65 -3.94 8.33
N ILE A 225 -21.21 -4.43 9.44
CA ILE A 225 -21.17 -3.74 10.74
C ILE A 225 -19.72 -3.64 11.20
N PHE A 226 -19.00 -4.77 11.19
CA PHE A 226 -17.59 -4.81 11.58
C PHE A 226 -16.75 -3.91 10.69
N ALA A 227 -16.95 -3.94 9.38
CA ALA A 227 -16.25 -3.07 8.44
C ALA A 227 -16.47 -1.58 8.74
N PHE A 228 -17.71 -1.15 9.00
CA PHE A 228 -17.97 0.26 9.37
C PHE A 228 -17.41 0.64 10.72
N VAL A 229 -17.46 -0.25 11.71
CA VAL A 229 -16.85 -0.01 13.02
C VAL A 229 -15.34 0.16 12.89
N ILE A 230 -14.68 -0.73 12.15
CA ILE A 230 -13.23 -0.67 11.90
C ILE A 230 -12.88 0.62 11.14
N ALA A 231 -13.63 0.95 10.08
CA ALA A 231 -13.43 2.18 9.33
C ALA A 231 -13.56 3.42 10.24
N GLY A 232 -14.63 3.49 11.05
CA GLY A 232 -14.83 4.60 11.98
C GLY A 232 -13.71 4.75 13.01
N ILE A 233 -13.26 3.65 13.61
CA ILE A 233 -12.17 3.67 14.60
C ILE A 233 -10.87 4.16 13.94
N LEU A 234 -10.49 3.58 12.81
CA LEU A 234 -9.26 3.97 12.11
C LEU A 234 -9.30 5.41 11.63
N LEU A 235 -10.44 5.88 11.13
CA LEU A 235 -10.63 7.27 10.73
C LEU A 235 -10.37 8.22 11.90
N LEU A 236 -11.03 7.97 13.04
CA LEU A 236 -10.89 8.80 14.24
C LEU A 236 -9.47 8.78 14.79
N TRP A 237 -8.87 7.59 14.92
CA TRP A 237 -7.49 7.46 15.37
C TRP A 237 -6.51 8.16 14.43
N SER A 238 -6.75 8.12 13.11
CA SER A 238 -5.89 8.79 12.13
C SER A 238 -5.97 10.30 12.26
N PHE A 239 -7.17 10.85 12.44
CA PHE A 239 -7.34 12.29 12.67
C PHE A 239 -6.69 12.74 13.98
N ILE A 240 -6.83 11.95 15.05
CA ILE A 240 -6.16 12.24 16.34
C ILE A 240 -4.64 12.22 16.15
N ALA A 241 -4.08 11.18 15.53
CA ALA A 241 -2.65 11.05 15.25
C ALA A 241 -2.10 12.19 14.37
N MET A 242 -2.90 12.66 13.40
CA MET A 242 -2.56 13.78 12.55
C MET A 242 -2.50 15.11 13.32
N ILE A 243 -3.42 15.34 14.27
CA ILE A 243 -3.51 16.59 15.05
C ILE A 243 -2.46 16.61 16.18
N VAL A 244 -2.36 15.53 16.93
CA VAL A 244 -1.45 15.44 18.10
C VAL A 244 0.01 15.37 17.64
N GLY A 245 0.27 14.83 16.45
CA GLY A 245 1.61 14.50 15.98
C GLY A 245 2.17 13.28 16.72
N ALA A 246 3.27 12.73 16.19
CA ALA A 246 3.91 11.57 16.82
C ALA A 246 4.25 11.88 18.28
N PRO A 247 3.99 10.97 19.23
CA PRO A 247 4.49 11.14 20.59
C PRO A 247 6.00 11.40 20.51
N LYS A 248 6.38 12.59 20.99
CA LYS A 248 7.78 12.99 21.16
C LYS A 248 8.37 11.97 22.14
N GLN A 249 9.50 11.34 21.80
CA GLN A 249 10.15 10.18 22.50
C GLN A 249 9.70 8.84 21.90
N ILE A 250 10.41 8.26 20.92
CA ILE A 250 11.46 7.24 21.14
C ILE A 250 12.60 7.32 20.08
N ILE A 251 12.46 8.13 19.03
CA ILE A 251 13.36 8.09 17.84
C ILE A 251 14.56 9.05 17.93
N ASP A 252 14.61 9.95 18.92
CA ASP A 252 15.72 10.91 19.07
C ASP A 252 17.08 10.27 19.43
N VAL A 253 17.12 8.98 19.80
CA VAL A 253 18.37 8.27 20.14
C VAL A 253 18.98 7.54 18.92
N GLU A 254 18.20 7.33 17.86
CA GLU A 254 18.64 6.59 16.66
C GLU A 254 18.65 7.48 15.39
N GLN A 255 18.77 8.80 15.58
CA GLN A 255 19.16 9.75 14.53
C GLN A 255 20.67 9.70 14.26
N ALA A 256 21.25 8.49 14.17
CA ALA A 256 22.50 8.34 13.45
C ALA A 256 22.17 8.68 11.98
N PRO A 257 22.78 9.71 11.38
CA PRO A 257 22.48 10.07 10.01
C PRO A 257 22.82 8.87 9.14
N LEU A 258 21.91 8.43 8.28
CA LEU A 258 22.25 7.55 7.15
C LEU A 258 23.16 8.26 6.11
N LEU A 259 24.00 9.22 6.54
CA LEU A 259 24.80 10.13 5.72
C LEU A 259 26.11 10.62 6.39
N VAL A 260 26.85 9.77 7.12
CA VAL A 260 28.26 10.09 7.49
C VAL A 260 29.14 8.83 7.43
N VAL A 261 29.48 8.34 6.23
CA VAL A 261 30.61 7.38 6.07
C VAL A 261 31.48 7.70 4.84
N GLU A 262 31.42 8.92 4.27
CA GLU A 262 32.24 9.22 3.08
C GLU A 262 33.11 10.48 3.15
N GLU A 263 33.17 11.18 4.28
CA GLU A 263 34.00 12.40 4.40
C GLU A 263 35.26 12.27 5.27
N GLU A 264 35.48 11.15 5.97
CA GLU A 264 36.63 11.02 6.89
C GLU A 264 37.89 10.39 6.25
N ARG A 265 38.04 10.40 4.92
CA ARG A 265 39.21 9.81 4.23
C ARG A 265 40.11 10.76 3.43
N THR A 266 39.98 12.08 3.58
CA THR A 266 40.88 13.03 2.89
C THR A 266 41.46 14.13 3.76
N THR A 267 41.31 14.08 5.09
CA THR A 267 41.93 15.06 6.01
C THR A 267 42.76 14.40 7.10
N THR A 268 43.67 13.50 6.72
CA THR A 268 44.86 13.22 7.51
C THR A 268 46.08 13.20 6.60
N SER A 269 46.80 14.33 6.62
CA SER A 269 48.24 14.54 6.43
C SER A 269 49.04 13.50 5.64
#